data_AF-A0A7C2LUB0-F1
#
_entry.id   AF-A0A7C2LUB0-F1
#
_cell.length_a   1.000
_cell.length_b   1.000
_cell.length_c   1.000
_cell.angle_alpha   90.00
_cell.angle_beta   90.00
_cell.angle_gamma   90.00
#
_symmetry.space_group_name_H-M   'P 1'
#
loop_
_entity.id
_entity.type
_entity.pdbx_description
1 polymer ?
#
loop_
_entity_poly.entity_id
_entity_poly.type
_entity_poly.pdbx_seq_one_letter_code
_entity_poly.pdbx_strand_id
1 'polypeptide(L)'
;MRMRRAVLLAGIALLAAPIARSGHEQPVYPSYYPHEIEIAAIAPERAAELMRAGKLQAYLGELPTSGEGEKAIAAAQSLGSLLVVRLAPGSALAADPAEACAVTAAIARSMEGRGGFVLHPYPVTPFHGDYLHHADRAEAASERLRAAPPPRQEPRVRAEGALARSLLPAAWRTESAAWDAKVEEVSAARLLAESTVVLNGWLGPRWVRFGWYHAWRALALAADPARSEAVDALARRLMAVDYETPLTAIELERALVEGLASDCRAMVVGYTVRREHYSAAFTSGIENLAVDALEGLSSPMFLRTVKLKDFPWNGWLQLGLAAAPAAAWSPVGGFDDAFGRLLWYAVGDPAAIPSPYEATWTLNRISEVEAAPAR
;
A
#
# COMPACT_ATOMS: atom_id res chain seq x y z
N MET A 1 34.95 -45.45 -36.82
CA MET A 1 34.80 -44.28 -35.91
C MET A 1 33.58 -43.39 -36.18
N ARG A 2 33.03 -43.30 -37.41
CA ARG A 2 31.85 -42.44 -37.71
C ARG A 2 30.54 -42.95 -37.10
N MET A 3 30.33 -44.26 -37.04
CA MET A 3 29.08 -44.87 -36.51
C MET A 3 28.92 -44.72 -34.98
N ARG A 4 30.03 -44.74 -34.22
CA ARG A 4 30.00 -44.53 -32.75
C ARG A 4 29.71 -43.08 -32.34
N ARG A 5 30.06 -42.09 -33.19
CA ARG A 5 29.75 -40.67 -32.93
C ARG A 5 28.28 -40.34 -33.22
N ALA A 6 27.67 -40.99 -34.22
CA ALA A 6 26.25 -40.80 -34.53
C ALA A 6 25.32 -41.34 -33.44
N VAL A 7 25.66 -42.48 -32.82
CA VAL A 7 24.88 -43.07 -31.73
C VAL A 7 24.98 -42.24 -30.43
N LEU A 8 26.15 -41.66 -30.15
CA LEU A 8 26.33 -40.79 -28.97
C LEU A 8 25.55 -39.46 -29.10
N LEU A 9 25.50 -38.89 -30.31
CA LEU A 9 24.74 -37.66 -30.60
C LEU A 9 23.22 -37.89 -30.55
N ALA A 10 22.73 -39.06 -30.98
CA ALA A 10 21.31 -39.41 -30.88
C ALA A 10 20.87 -39.64 -29.41
N GLY A 11 21.74 -40.21 -28.58
CA GLY A 11 21.46 -40.40 -27.14
C GLY A 11 21.40 -39.10 -26.34
N ILE A 12 22.23 -38.11 -26.68
CA ILE A 12 22.21 -36.79 -26.04
C ILE A 12 21.00 -35.97 -26.50
N ALA A 13 20.56 -36.10 -27.76
CA ALA A 13 19.36 -35.43 -28.25
C ALA A 13 18.06 -35.95 -27.61
N LEU A 14 18.00 -37.24 -27.22
CA LEU A 14 16.86 -37.78 -26.46
C LEU A 14 16.85 -37.37 -24.98
N LEU A 15 18.00 -37.06 -24.38
CA LEU A 15 18.08 -36.53 -23.01
C LEU A 15 17.83 -35.02 -22.92
N ALA A 16 17.97 -34.30 -24.04
CA ALA A 16 17.71 -32.87 -24.16
C ALA A 16 16.32 -32.53 -24.74
N ALA A 17 15.53 -33.54 -25.14
CA ALA A 17 14.14 -33.33 -25.50
C ALA A 17 13.34 -33.03 -24.22
N PRO A 18 12.74 -31.84 -24.06
CA PRO A 18 11.78 -31.64 -22.98
C PRO A 18 10.71 -32.72 -23.17
N ILE A 19 10.45 -33.50 -22.12
CA ILE A 19 9.33 -34.42 -22.09
C ILE A 19 8.10 -33.56 -22.38
N ALA A 20 7.58 -33.65 -23.60
CA ALA A 20 6.28 -33.11 -23.95
C ALA A 20 5.27 -33.92 -23.15
N ARG A 21 5.07 -33.55 -21.88
CA ARG A 21 3.93 -33.98 -21.09
C ARG A 21 2.74 -33.45 -21.86
N SER A 22 1.95 -34.35 -22.44
CA SER A 22 0.62 -34.02 -22.94
C SER A 22 -0.06 -33.24 -21.82
N GLY A 23 -0.35 -31.96 -22.08
CA GLY A 23 -1.01 -31.10 -21.13
C GLY A 23 -2.38 -31.67 -20.85
N HIS A 24 -2.49 -32.48 -19.80
CA HIS A 24 -3.73 -32.62 -19.09
C HIS A 24 -4.02 -31.21 -18.57
N GLU A 25 -5.01 -30.58 -19.18
CA GLU A 25 -5.69 -29.42 -18.65
C GLU A 25 -5.78 -29.55 -17.12
N GLN A 26 -5.09 -28.67 -16.40
CA GLN A 26 -5.20 -28.66 -14.96
C GLN A 26 -6.69 -28.43 -14.64
N PRO A 27 -7.35 -29.27 -13.81
CA PRO A 27 -8.77 -29.14 -13.49
C PRO A 27 -9.08 -27.90 -12.63
N VAL A 28 -8.04 -27.11 -12.32
CA VAL A 28 -8.12 -25.84 -11.62
C VAL A 28 -7.57 -24.79 -12.58
N TYR A 29 -8.43 -23.88 -13.03
CA TYR A 29 -8.01 -22.59 -13.57
C TYR A 29 -7.93 -21.63 -12.37
N PRO A 30 -6.75 -21.44 -11.74
CA PRO A 30 -6.65 -20.64 -10.51
C PRO A 30 -6.90 -19.14 -10.75
N SER A 31 -7.13 -18.74 -12.00
CA SER A 31 -7.15 -17.35 -12.43
C SER A 31 -8.35 -17.11 -13.35
N TYR A 32 -9.31 -16.35 -12.83
CA TYR A 32 -10.41 -15.81 -13.62
C TYR A 32 -9.85 -14.65 -14.45
N TYR A 33 -9.41 -14.92 -15.68
CA TYR A 33 -8.95 -13.86 -16.57
C TYR A 33 -10.12 -13.34 -17.39
N PRO A 34 -10.41 -12.03 -17.38
CA PRO A 34 -11.22 -11.41 -18.41
C PRO A 34 -10.66 -11.75 -19.80
N HIS A 35 -11.55 -11.95 -20.78
CA HIS A 35 -11.11 -12.19 -22.15
C HIS A 35 -10.46 -10.94 -22.76
N GLU A 36 -10.94 -9.76 -22.36
CA GLU A 36 -10.37 -8.47 -22.73
C GLU A 36 -10.31 -7.57 -21.51
N ILE A 37 -9.27 -6.73 -21.47
CA ILE A 37 -9.10 -5.70 -20.45
C ILE A 37 -8.91 -4.38 -21.21
N GLU A 38 -9.91 -3.51 -21.12
CA GLU A 38 -9.82 -2.13 -21.62
C GLU A 38 -9.44 -1.22 -20.45
N ILE A 39 -8.32 -0.51 -20.59
CA ILE A 39 -7.86 0.48 -19.63
C ILE A 39 -7.96 1.84 -20.30
N ALA A 40 -8.73 2.76 -19.71
CA ALA A 40 -8.95 4.09 -20.26
C ALA A 40 -8.82 5.17 -19.19
N ALA A 41 -8.29 6.34 -19.57
CA ALA A 41 -8.39 7.53 -18.75
C ALA A 41 -9.80 8.12 -18.90
N ILE A 42 -10.52 8.25 -17.79
CA ILE A 42 -11.92 8.66 -17.75
C ILE A 42 -12.08 9.71 -16.65
N ALA A 43 -12.66 10.86 -16.99
CA ALA A 43 -12.96 11.89 -15.98
C ALA A 43 -13.91 11.35 -14.88
N PRO A 44 -13.76 11.74 -13.61
CA PRO A 44 -14.54 11.20 -12.50
C PRO A 44 -16.07 11.25 -12.71
N GLU A 45 -16.58 12.34 -13.27
CA GLU A 45 -18.01 12.53 -13.55
C GLU A 45 -18.51 11.51 -14.58
N ARG A 46 -17.72 11.30 -15.64
CA ARG A 46 -18.04 10.34 -16.69
C ARG A 46 -17.90 8.89 -16.19
N ALA A 47 -16.91 8.62 -15.34
CA ALA A 47 -16.75 7.32 -14.73
C ALA A 47 -17.98 6.95 -13.89
N ALA A 48 -18.48 7.89 -13.08
CA ALA A 48 -19.70 7.69 -12.29
C ALA A 48 -20.92 7.34 -13.18
N GLU A 49 -21.10 8.05 -14.30
CA GLU A 49 -22.17 7.73 -15.27
C GLU A 49 -22.02 6.33 -15.88
N LEU A 50 -20.81 5.96 -16.29
CA LEU A 50 -20.55 4.66 -16.92
C LEU A 50 -20.74 3.50 -15.94
N MET A 51 -20.33 3.67 -14.68
CA MET A 51 -20.55 2.67 -13.63
C MET A 51 -22.05 2.45 -13.37
N ARG A 52 -22.83 3.54 -13.28
CA ARG A 52 -24.30 3.45 -13.14
C ARG A 52 -24.96 2.74 -14.32
N ALA A 53 -24.46 2.98 -15.52
CA ALA A 53 -24.96 2.33 -16.73
C ALA A 53 -24.49 0.86 -16.86
N GLY A 54 -23.68 0.35 -15.93
CA GLY A 54 -23.11 -0.99 -15.99
C GLY A 54 -22.10 -1.17 -17.12
N LYS A 55 -21.50 -0.07 -17.60
CA LYS A 55 -20.52 0.00 -18.71
C LYS A 55 -19.08 0.14 -18.24
N LEU A 56 -18.87 0.31 -16.93
CA LEU A 56 -17.54 0.37 -16.32
C LEU A 56 -17.53 -0.55 -15.10
N GLN A 57 -16.62 -1.52 -15.07
CA GLN A 57 -16.53 -2.50 -13.99
C GLN A 57 -15.74 -1.97 -12.80
N ALA A 58 -14.68 -1.20 -13.03
CA ALA A 58 -13.88 -0.61 -11.96
C ALA A 58 -13.30 0.76 -12.35
N TYR A 59 -13.07 1.59 -11.34
CA TYR A 59 -12.50 2.93 -11.49
C TYR A 59 -11.46 3.21 -10.40
N LEU A 60 -10.24 3.51 -10.83
CA LEU A 60 -9.13 3.91 -9.99
C LEU A 60 -9.09 5.42 -9.89
N GLY A 61 -9.74 5.91 -8.84
CA GLY A 61 -9.90 7.31 -8.53
C GLY A 61 -11.09 7.53 -7.62
N GLU A 62 -11.17 8.72 -7.04
CA GLU A 62 -12.33 9.15 -6.28
C GLU A 62 -13.45 9.53 -7.26
N LEU A 63 -14.66 8.99 -7.03
CA LEU A 63 -15.86 9.42 -7.73
C LEU A 63 -16.46 10.64 -7.02
N PRO A 64 -17.13 11.55 -7.74
CA PRO A 64 -17.93 12.57 -7.10
C PRO A 64 -18.98 11.89 -6.21
N THR A 65 -19.09 12.32 -4.95
CA THR A 65 -20.01 11.74 -3.97
C THR A 65 -21.43 11.71 -4.52
N SER A 66 -21.88 10.55 -4.95
CA SER A 66 -23.30 10.26 -5.10
C SER A 66 -23.88 10.08 -3.70
N GLY A 67 -25.05 10.66 -3.44
CA GLY A 67 -25.78 10.41 -2.20
C GLY A 67 -25.88 8.90 -1.91
N GLU A 68 -26.06 8.57 -0.63
CA GLU A 68 -26.29 7.18 -0.18
C GLU A 68 -27.35 6.51 -1.07
N GLY A 69 -27.01 5.43 -1.77
CA GLY A 69 -28.06 4.60 -2.36
C GLY A 69 -27.78 3.80 -3.63
N GLU A 70 -26.63 3.91 -4.29
CA GLU A 70 -26.38 3.05 -5.46
C GLU A 70 -25.84 1.69 -5.01
N LYS A 71 -26.76 0.80 -4.57
CA LYS A 71 -26.47 -0.57 -4.10
C LYS A 71 -25.57 -1.39 -5.05
N ALA A 72 -25.46 -0.97 -6.31
CA ALA A 72 -24.67 -1.62 -7.34
C ALA A 72 -23.23 -1.09 -7.48
N ILE A 73 -22.83 -0.03 -6.78
CA ILE A 73 -21.45 0.48 -6.77
C ILE A 73 -20.88 0.31 -5.38
N ALA A 74 -19.83 -0.50 -5.28
CA ALA A 74 -19.09 -0.74 -4.04
C ALA A 74 -17.72 -0.05 -4.11
N ALA A 75 -17.05 0.04 -2.97
CA ALA A 75 -15.73 0.65 -2.85
C ALA A 75 -14.74 -0.34 -2.23
N ALA A 76 -13.64 -0.57 -2.95
CA ALA A 76 -12.42 -1.18 -2.45
C ALA A 76 -11.66 -0.14 -1.62
N GLN A 77 -11.25 -0.53 -0.40
CA GLN A 77 -10.53 0.35 0.51
C GLN A 77 -9.06 -0.06 0.60
N SER A 78 -8.19 0.92 0.57
CA SER A 78 -6.75 0.76 0.79
C SER A 78 -6.19 1.98 1.53
N LEU A 79 -4.96 1.87 2.03
CA LEU A 79 -4.26 2.99 2.64
C LEU A 79 -4.07 4.10 1.59
N GLY A 80 -4.58 5.29 1.89
CA GLY A 80 -4.35 6.49 1.11
C GLY A 80 -2.98 7.08 1.44
N SER A 81 -2.94 7.84 2.52
CA SER A 81 -1.74 8.53 3.00
C SER A 81 -1.67 8.52 4.52
N LEU A 82 -0.45 8.44 5.07
CA LEU A 82 -0.18 8.77 6.47
C LEU A 82 -0.09 10.29 6.61
N LEU A 83 -0.61 10.82 7.72
CA LEU A 83 -0.45 12.22 8.08
C LEU A 83 0.57 12.31 9.23
N VAL A 84 1.65 13.05 8.99
CA VAL A 84 2.72 13.25 9.96
C VAL A 84 2.71 14.71 10.42
N VAL A 85 2.71 14.92 11.73
CA VAL A 85 2.94 16.23 12.33
C VAL A 85 4.39 16.31 12.75
N ARG A 86 5.08 17.39 12.36
CA ARG A 86 6.45 17.71 12.82
C ARG A 86 6.49 19.09 13.44
N LEU A 87 7.06 19.21 14.62
CA LEU A 87 7.29 20.49 15.28
C LEU A 87 8.58 21.13 14.78
N ALA A 88 8.60 22.46 14.66
CA ALA A 88 9.81 23.17 14.29
C ALA A 88 10.83 23.07 15.43
N PRO A 89 12.10 22.68 15.16
CA PRO A 89 13.13 22.59 16.21
C PRO A 89 13.34 23.88 17.00
N GLY A 90 13.10 25.05 16.38
CA GLY A 90 13.23 26.36 17.01
C GLY A 90 11.94 26.91 17.65
N SER A 91 10.82 26.17 17.63
CA SER A 91 9.58 26.65 18.26
C SER A 91 9.63 26.48 19.77
N ALA A 92 9.15 27.50 20.51
CA ALA A 92 8.96 27.40 21.96
C ALA A 92 7.99 26.26 22.34
N LEU A 93 7.07 25.91 21.43
CA LEU A 93 6.12 24.80 21.59
C LEU A 93 6.77 23.41 21.48
N ALA A 94 7.99 23.31 20.95
CA ALA A 94 8.73 22.06 20.81
C ALA A 94 9.77 21.84 21.94
N ALA A 95 10.01 22.85 22.78
CA ALA A 95 11.05 22.83 23.80
C ALA A 95 10.72 21.84 24.93
N ASP A 96 9.50 21.91 25.46
CA ASP A 96 9.00 21.06 26.53
C ASP A 96 8.31 19.79 25.96
N PRO A 97 8.71 18.57 26.35
CA PRO A 97 8.09 17.34 25.83
C PRO A 97 6.58 17.26 26.08
N ALA A 98 6.09 17.74 27.22
CA ALA A 98 4.67 17.73 27.53
C ALA A 98 3.89 18.69 26.61
N GLU A 99 4.43 19.89 26.39
CA GLU A 99 3.88 20.86 25.44
C GLU A 99 3.89 20.34 24.00
N ALA A 100 4.98 19.69 23.58
CA ALA A 100 5.08 19.08 22.26
C ALA A 100 3.95 18.05 22.04
N CYS A 101 3.67 17.20 23.03
CA CYS A 101 2.55 16.26 22.96
C CYS A 101 1.18 16.95 22.94
N ALA A 102 0.99 18.00 23.75
CA ALA A 102 -0.26 18.77 23.77
C ALA A 102 -0.55 19.42 22.40
N VAL A 103 0.46 20.03 21.79
CA VAL A 103 0.35 20.68 20.47
C VAL A 103 0.05 19.67 19.38
N THR A 104 0.83 18.60 19.28
CA THR A 104 0.64 17.57 18.26
C THR A 104 -0.71 16.87 18.42
N ALA A 105 -1.15 16.60 19.64
CA ALA A 105 -2.50 16.07 19.91
C ALA A 105 -3.61 17.03 19.51
N ALA A 106 -3.46 18.34 19.78
CA ALA A 106 -4.44 19.34 19.37
C ALA A 106 -4.56 19.44 17.84
N ILE A 107 -3.43 19.39 17.11
CA ILE A 107 -3.40 19.31 15.64
C ILE A 107 -4.14 18.07 15.14
N ALA A 108 -3.83 16.90 15.70
CA ALA A 108 -4.48 15.65 15.32
C ALA A 108 -6.01 15.72 15.51
N ARG A 109 -6.48 16.15 16.70
CA ARG A 109 -7.91 16.27 17.00
C ARG A 109 -8.62 17.29 16.12
N SER A 110 -7.94 18.37 15.70
CA SER A 110 -8.53 19.39 14.83
C SER A 110 -8.93 18.88 13.44
N MET A 111 -8.28 17.79 12.99
CA MET A 111 -8.52 17.16 11.70
C MET A 111 -9.59 16.05 11.75
N GLU A 112 -9.99 15.62 12.95
CA GLU A 112 -10.96 14.54 13.12
C GLU A 112 -12.31 14.87 12.45
N GLY A 113 -12.89 13.88 11.75
CA GLY A 113 -14.17 14.02 11.06
C GLY A 113 -14.13 14.78 9.73
N ARG A 114 -12.93 15.13 9.21
CA ARG A 114 -12.77 15.87 7.95
C ARG A 114 -12.16 14.99 6.85
N GLY A 115 -12.64 15.12 5.61
CA GLY A 115 -11.94 14.64 4.42
C GLY A 115 -11.52 13.15 4.43
N GLY A 116 -12.29 12.27 5.06
CA GLY A 116 -11.94 10.83 5.16
C GLY A 116 -10.72 10.53 6.03
N PHE A 117 -10.28 11.49 6.85
CA PHE A 117 -9.22 11.30 7.84
C PHE A 117 -9.68 10.41 8.99
N VAL A 118 -8.86 9.41 9.30
CA VAL A 118 -9.01 8.54 10.46
C VAL A 118 -7.94 8.91 11.48
N LEU A 119 -8.39 9.40 12.64
CA LEU A 119 -7.51 9.70 13.78
C LEU A 119 -6.94 8.38 14.32
N HIS A 120 -5.64 8.18 14.13
CA HIS A 120 -4.93 6.96 14.49
C HIS A 120 -3.46 7.32 14.79
N PRO A 121 -3.12 7.72 16.03
CA PRO A 121 -1.81 8.24 16.38
C PRO A 121 -0.74 7.15 16.55
N TYR A 122 -0.67 6.25 15.57
CA TYR A 122 0.29 5.16 15.53
C TYR A 122 0.67 4.87 14.08
N PRO A 123 1.97 4.67 13.75
CA PRO A 123 2.40 4.58 12.36
C PRO A 123 1.98 3.26 11.68
N VAL A 124 1.79 2.18 12.46
CA VAL A 124 1.26 0.90 11.95
C VAL A 124 -0.27 0.97 11.95
N THR A 125 -0.85 1.08 10.76
CA THR A 125 -2.31 1.11 10.52
C THR A 125 -2.90 -0.29 10.32
N PRO A 126 -4.24 -0.46 10.44
CA PRO A 126 -4.94 -1.70 10.09
C PRO A 126 -4.77 -2.20 8.65
N PHE A 127 -4.21 -1.39 7.74
CA PHE A 127 -3.89 -1.81 6.37
C PHE A 127 -2.55 -2.55 6.27
N HIS A 128 -1.77 -2.66 7.36
CA HIS A 128 -0.55 -3.44 7.39
C HIS A 128 -0.77 -4.80 8.04
N GLY A 129 -0.16 -5.86 7.49
CA GLY A 129 -0.31 -7.22 8.02
C GLY A 129 0.28 -7.40 9.43
N ASP A 130 1.28 -6.61 9.81
CA ASP A 130 1.86 -6.58 11.15
C ASP A 130 1.00 -5.83 12.18
N TYR A 131 -0.14 -5.25 11.81
CA TYR A 131 -0.97 -4.46 12.74
C TYR A 131 -1.41 -5.24 13.98
N LEU A 132 -1.71 -6.54 13.85
CA LEU A 132 -2.11 -7.36 15.00
C LEU A 132 -1.02 -7.41 16.08
N HIS A 133 0.25 -7.30 15.70
CA HIS A 133 1.38 -7.22 16.64
C HIS A 133 1.49 -5.85 17.32
N HIS A 134 0.65 -4.88 16.98
CA HIS A 134 0.74 -3.50 17.44
C HIS A 134 -0.59 -2.94 17.97
N ALA A 135 -1.69 -3.69 17.89
CA ALA A 135 -3.03 -3.22 18.19
C ALA A 135 -3.16 -2.62 19.60
N ASP A 136 -2.55 -3.25 20.60
CA ASP A 136 -2.49 -2.77 21.99
C ASP A 136 -1.77 -1.40 22.10
N ARG A 137 -0.71 -1.20 21.32
CA ARG A 137 0.08 0.04 21.33
C ARG A 137 -0.63 1.17 20.59
N ALA A 138 -1.36 0.83 19.52
CA ALA A 138 -2.19 1.78 18.79
C ALA A 138 -3.38 2.26 19.64
N GLU A 139 -4.00 1.36 20.41
CA GLU A 139 -5.04 1.71 21.38
C GLU A 139 -4.49 2.62 22.48
N ALA A 140 -3.38 2.24 23.13
CA ALA A 140 -2.73 3.06 24.15
C ALA A 140 -2.27 4.43 23.61
N ALA A 141 -1.84 4.53 22.35
CA ALA A 141 -1.51 5.80 21.72
C ALA A 141 -2.76 6.68 21.52
N SER A 142 -3.88 6.08 21.12
CA SER A 142 -5.16 6.76 20.95
C SER A 142 -5.69 7.31 22.28
N GLU A 143 -5.60 6.53 23.35
CA GLU A 143 -5.96 6.96 24.70
C GLU A 143 -5.09 8.13 25.18
N ARG A 144 -3.76 8.03 25.02
CA ARG A 144 -2.83 9.12 25.36
C ARG A 144 -3.16 10.40 24.60
N LEU A 145 -3.47 10.31 23.32
CA LEU A 145 -3.83 11.47 22.51
C LEU A 145 -5.15 12.11 22.95
N ARG A 146 -6.16 11.31 23.31
CA ARG A 146 -7.44 11.82 23.83
C ARG A 146 -7.28 12.47 25.20
N ALA A 147 -6.42 11.92 26.05
CA ALA A 147 -6.13 12.44 27.38
C ALA A 147 -5.19 13.66 27.38
N ALA A 148 -4.50 13.94 26.26
CA ALA A 148 -3.53 15.02 26.19
C ALA A 148 -4.20 16.40 26.41
N PRO A 149 -3.64 17.24 27.30
CA PRO A 149 -4.20 18.56 27.61
C PRO A 149 -4.18 19.48 26.38
N PRO A 150 -4.93 20.60 26.41
CA PRO A 150 -4.78 21.64 25.40
C PRO A 150 -3.39 22.30 25.50
N PRO A 151 -2.81 22.76 24.38
CA PRO A 151 -1.55 23.49 24.39
C PRO A 151 -1.71 24.86 25.06
N ARG A 152 -0.61 25.45 25.54
CA ARG A 152 -0.59 26.77 26.18
C ARG A 152 -0.96 27.90 25.21
N GLN A 153 -0.72 27.71 23.92
CA GLN A 153 -1.05 28.65 22.85
C GLN A 153 -1.41 27.89 21.57
N GLU A 154 -2.21 28.51 20.71
CA GLU A 154 -2.56 27.93 19.40
C GLU A 154 -1.33 27.87 18.48
N PRO A 155 -1.05 26.72 17.84
CA PRO A 155 0.11 26.58 16.97
C PRO A 155 -0.12 27.24 15.61
N ARG A 156 0.94 27.84 15.05
CA ARG A 156 0.95 28.21 13.63
C ARG A 156 1.40 27.01 12.81
N VAL A 157 0.49 26.45 12.03
CA VAL A 157 0.65 25.18 11.33
C VAL A 157 0.87 25.41 9.84
N ARG A 158 2.00 24.94 9.33
CA ARG A 158 2.24 24.84 7.89
C ARG A 158 1.59 23.57 7.36
N ALA A 159 0.80 23.68 6.29
CA ALA A 159 0.13 22.55 5.68
C ALA A 159 0.80 22.21 4.35
N GLU A 160 1.47 21.06 4.26
CA GLU A 160 2.10 20.61 3.02
C GLU A 160 1.15 19.71 2.23
N GLY A 161 0.83 20.14 1.00
CA GLY A 161 -0.09 19.42 0.12
C GLY A 161 -1.54 19.92 0.21
N ALA A 162 -2.37 19.45 -0.72
CA ALA A 162 -3.79 19.84 -0.77
C ALA A 162 -4.61 19.16 0.36
N LEU A 163 -4.31 17.90 0.67
CA LEU A 163 -4.99 17.15 1.73
C LEU A 163 -4.80 17.81 3.09
N ALA A 164 -3.55 18.03 3.52
CA ALA A 164 -3.26 18.69 4.80
C ALA A 164 -3.95 20.06 4.91
N ARG A 165 -3.96 20.84 3.81
CA ARG A 165 -4.65 22.13 3.75
C ARG A 165 -6.17 22.02 3.91
N SER A 166 -6.77 20.96 3.41
CA SER A 166 -8.22 20.69 3.53
C SER A 166 -8.63 20.19 4.92
N LEU A 167 -7.74 19.48 5.62
CA LEU A 167 -8.00 18.92 6.94
C LEU A 167 -7.83 19.95 8.07
N LEU A 168 -6.89 20.89 7.92
CA LEU A 168 -6.58 21.85 8.97
C LEU A 168 -7.57 23.02 9.04
N PRO A 169 -7.93 23.48 10.26
CA PRO A 169 -8.71 24.70 10.43
C PRO A 169 -8.03 25.92 9.80
N ALA A 170 -8.80 26.77 9.13
CA ALA A 170 -8.26 27.95 8.45
C ALA A 170 -7.46 28.88 9.39
N ALA A 171 -7.90 29.01 10.64
CA ALA A 171 -7.27 29.86 11.65
C ALA A 171 -5.86 29.42 12.06
N TRP A 172 -5.54 28.13 11.94
CA TRP A 172 -4.24 27.61 12.35
C TRP A 172 -3.21 27.62 11.22
N ARG A 173 -3.65 27.78 9.97
CA ARG A 173 -2.76 27.68 8.80
C ARG A 173 -1.86 28.90 8.67
N THR A 174 -0.58 28.68 8.38
CA THR A 174 0.39 29.72 8.07
C THR A 174 1.24 29.35 6.86
N GLU A 175 1.55 30.35 6.02
CA GLU A 175 2.55 30.26 4.95
C GLU A 175 3.86 30.98 5.35
N SER A 176 3.91 31.58 6.55
CA SER A 176 5.09 32.30 7.05
C SER A 176 6.28 31.36 7.26
N ALA A 177 7.50 31.89 7.12
CA ALA A 177 8.74 31.21 7.50
C ALA A 177 8.80 30.89 9.00
N ALA A 178 8.12 31.65 9.84
CA ALA A 178 7.96 31.38 11.27
C ALA A 178 6.71 30.50 11.49
N TRP A 179 6.94 29.19 11.60
CA TRP A 179 5.92 28.17 11.87
C TRP A 179 6.31 27.37 13.12
N ASP A 180 5.30 26.81 13.79
CA ASP A 180 5.48 26.03 15.01
C ASP A 180 5.35 24.53 14.76
N ALA A 181 4.44 24.15 13.86
CA ALA A 181 4.26 22.79 13.40
C ALA A 181 4.03 22.73 11.90
N LYS A 182 4.30 21.56 11.31
CA LYS A 182 4.07 21.24 9.91
C LYS A 182 3.29 19.94 9.84
N VAL A 183 2.25 19.90 9.02
CA VAL A 183 1.53 18.67 8.67
C VAL A 183 1.91 18.29 7.25
N GLU A 184 2.46 17.09 7.09
CA GLU A 184 2.81 16.52 5.81
C GLU A 184 2.00 15.26 5.50
N GLU A 185 1.72 15.10 4.21
CA GLU A 185 1.13 13.91 3.65
C GLU A 185 2.22 12.97 3.13
N VAL A 186 2.20 11.72 3.59
CA VAL A 186 3.07 10.65 3.11
C VAL A 186 2.19 9.57 2.47
N SER A 187 2.05 9.61 1.14
CA SER A 187 1.22 8.64 0.42
C SER A 187 1.74 7.21 0.53
N ALA A 188 0.83 6.23 0.52
CA ALA A 188 1.18 4.80 0.48
C ALA A 188 2.05 4.47 -0.75
N ALA A 189 1.77 5.09 -1.89
CA ALA A 189 2.58 4.95 -3.10
C ALA A 189 4.03 5.39 -2.88
N ARG A 190 4.26 6.50 -2.17
CA ARG A 190 5.61 6.97 -1.84
C ARG A 190 6.34 6.00 -0.91
N LEU A 191 5.65 5.44 0.08
CA LEU A 191 6.22 4.46 1.02
C LEU A 191 6.71 3.19 0.29
N LEU A 192 6.02 2.79 -0.77
CA LEU A 192 6.37 1.63 -1.60
C LEU A 192 7.42 1.94 -2.68
N ALA A 193 7.27 3.05 -3.40
CA ALA A 193 8.04 3.35 -4.62
C ALA A 193 9.55 3.50 -4.36
N GLU A 194 9.92 4.07 -3.21
CA GLU A 194 11.33 4.33 -2.88
C GLU A 194 12.13 3.05 -2.54
N SER A 195 11.47 1.88 -2.48
CA SER A 195 12.12 0.60 -2.12
C SER A 195 11.77 -0.58 -3.04
N THR A 196 10.93 -0.34 -4.05
CA THR A 196 10.46 -1.38 -4.99
C THR A 196 11.19 -1.23 -6.33
N VAL A 197 12.25 -2.01 -6.53
CA VAL A 197 12.91 -2.13 -7.84
C VAL A 197 12.30 -3.31 -8.58
N VAL A 198 11.38 -3.10 -9.52
CA VAL A 198 10.77 -4.24 -10.26
C VAL A 198 11.60 -4.57 -11.50
N LEU A 199 12.69 -5.31 -11.33
CA LEU A 199 13.44 -5.92 -12.44
C LEU A 199 12.89 -7.33 -12.70
N ASN A 200 12.33 -7.58 -13.89
CA ASN A 200 11.93 -8.92 -14.36
C ASN A 200 11.02 -9.72 -13.41
N GLY A 201 10.01 -9.08 -12.83
CA GLY A 201 9.09 -9.76 -11.89
C GLY A 201 9.73 -10.10 -10.54
N TRP A 202 10.86 -9.46 -10.21
CA TRP A 202 11.43 -9.52 -8.86
C TRP A 202 10.42 -9.00 -7.86
N LEU A 203 10.09 -9.88 -6.91
CA LEU A 203 9.33 -9.55 -5.72
C LEU A 203 10.23 -8.64 -4.91
N GLY A 204 9.82 -7.38 -4.78
CA GLY A 204 10.55 -6.43 -3.94
C GLY A 204 10.85 -7.04 -2.56
N PRO A 205 11.79 -6.46 -1.83
CA PRO A 205 12.01 -6.76 -0.44
C PRO A 205 10.78 -7.25 0.35
N ARG A 206 10.86 -8.38 1.06
CA ARG A 206 9.75 -8.90 1.88
C ARG A 206 9.17 -7.87 2.87
N TRP A 207 9.99 -6.93 3.33
CA TRP A 207 9.69 -6.00 4.40
C TRP A 207 9.12 -4.66 3.93
N VAL A 208 9.13 -4.36 2.63
CA VAL A 208 8.67 -3.05 2.12
C VAL A 208 7.19 -2.78 2.31
N ARG A 209 6.41 -3.81 2.64
CA ARG A 209 4.97 -3.73 2.87
C ARG A 209 4.61 -3.72 4.36
N PHE A 210 5.60 -3.87 5.24
CA PHE A 210 5.38 -3.91 6.69
C PHE A 210 5.20 -2.48 7.25
N GLY A 211 4.29 -2.36 8.21
CA GLY A 211 4.03 -1.09 8.89
C GLY A 211 5.21 -0.59 9.69
N TRP A 212 6.01 -1.47 10.32
CA TRP A 212 7.25 -1.05 10.99
C TRP A 212 8.23 -0.36 10.03
N TYR A 213 8.32 -0.84 8.78
CA TYR A 213 9.21 -0.25 7.78
C TYR A 213 8.69 1.11 7.33
N HIS A 214 7.38 1.22 7.11
CA HIS A 214 6.73 2.49 6.84
C HIS A 214 6.89 3.49 7.99
N ALA A 215 6.81 3.03 9.24
CA ALA A 215 7.07 3.84 10.43
C ALA A 215 8.50 4.40 10.42
N TRP A 216 9.49 3.54 10.18
CA TRP A 216 10.89 3.95 10.06
C TRP A 216 11.09 5.00 8.97
N ARG A 217 10.51 4.78 7.78
CA ARG A 217 10.57 5.73 6.66
C ARG A 217 9.90 7.06 6.96
N ALA A 218 8.78 7.04 7.67
CA ALA A 218 8.04 8.24 8.02
C ALA A 218 8.69 9.04 9.15
N LEU A 219 9.37 8.40 10.11
CA LEU A 219 9.75 9.06 11.37
C LEU A 219 11.25 9.15 11.64
N ALA A 220 12.08 8.25 11.08
CA ALA A 220 13.50 8.14 11.47
C ALA A 220 14.29 9.45 11.27
N LEU A 221 14.04 10.19 10.19
CA LEU A 221 14.74 11.46 9.90
C LEU A 221 14.48 12.58 10.93
N ALA A 222 13.46 12.46 11.77
CA ALA A 222 13.20 13.43 12.83
C ALA A 222 13.57 12.92 14.24
N ALA A 223 14.10 11.72 14.36
CA ALA A 223 14.65 11.24 15.61
C ALA A 223 15.91 12.06 15.99
N ASP A 224 16.12 12.27 17.29
CA ASP A 224 17.41 12.78 17.77
C ASP A 224 18.56 11.82 17.40
N PRO A 225 19.82 12.27 17.34
CA PRO A 225 20.91 11.44 16.80
C PRO A 225 21.10 10.09 17.51
N ALA A 226 21.01 10.07 18.85
CA ALA A 226 21.20 8.84 19.63
C ALA A 226 20.05 7.85 19.38
N ARG A 227 18.82 8.35 19.29
CA ARG A 227 17.65 7.54 18.98
C ARG A 227 17.65 7.07 17.54
N SER A 228 18.06 7.92 16.59
CA SER A 228 18.21 7.57 15.17
C SER A 228 19.13 6.37 15.03
N GLU A 229 20.29 6.38 15.68
CA GLU A 229 21.24 5.26 15.63
C GLU A 229 20.62 3.95 16.16
N ALA A 230 19.90 4.02 17.28
CA ALA A 230 19.24 2.85 17.87
C ALA A 230 18.13 2.28 16.98
N VAL A 231 17.25 3.13 16.44
CA VAL A 231 16.17 2.66 15.55
C VAL A 231 16.72 2.17 14.21
N ASP A 232 17.79 2.78 13.69
CA ASP A 232 18.47 2.33 12.46
C ASP A 232 19.18 0.99 12.65
N ALA A 233 19.71 0.71 13.84
CA ALA A 233 20.26 -0.60 14.17
C ALA A 233 19.16 -1.69 14.18
N LEU A 234 18.02 -1.41 14.80
CA LEU A 234 16.86 -2.33 14.79
C LEU A 234 16.35 -2.56 13.36
N ALA A 235 16.20 -1.49 12.58
CA ALA A 235 15.77 -1.57 11.19
C ALA A 235 16.72 -2.44 10.37
N ARG A 236 18.03 -2.23 10.49
CA ARG A 236 19.04 -3.05 9.78
C ARG A 236 18.94 -4.53 10.14
N ARG A 237 18.74 -4.86 11.41
CA ARG A 237 18.59 -6.26 11.85
C ARG A 237 17.33 -6.90 11.26
N LEU A 238 16.20 -6.18 11.28
CA LEU A 238 14.95 -6.65 10.65
C LEU A 238 15.11 -6.85 9.14
N MET A 239 15.73 -5.90 8.44
CA MET A 239 15.97 -6.00 7.00
C MET A 239 16.93 -7.13 6.63
N ALA A 240 17.93 -7.40 7.48
CA ALA A 240 18.88 -8.49 7.29
C ALA A 240 18.33 -9.86 7.72
N VAL A 241 17.12 -9.91 8.29
CA VAL A 241 16.55 -11.13 8.89
C VAL A 241 17.48 -11.69 9.98
N ASP A 242 18.11 -10.79 10.75
CA ASP A 242 19.06 -11.12 11.82
C ASP A 242 18.34 -11.41 13.15
N TYR A 243 17.56 -12.49 13.12
CA TYR A 243 16.81 -13.03 14.25
C TYR A 243 16.52 -14.52 14.04
N GLU A 244 16.48 -15.29 15.13
CA GLU A 244 16.33 -16.75 15.05
C GLU A 244 14.86 -17.20 15.02
N THR A 245 13.96 -16.41 15.61
CA THR A 245 12.56 -16.82 15.79
C THR A 245 11.57 -15.73 15.36
N PRO A 246 10.33 -16.11 14.98
CA PRO A 246 9.27 -15.14 14.70
C PRO A 246 8.95 -14.22 15.88
N LEU A 247 9.04 -14.74 17.11
CA LEU A 247 8.82 -13.93 18.32
C LEU A 247 9.89 -12.83 18.45
N THR A 248 11.16 -13.16 18.22
CA THR A 248 12.25 -12.17 18.24
C THR A 248 12.03 -11.09 17.17
N ALA A 249 11.54 -11.46 15.99
CA ALA A 249 11.19 -10.50 14.95
C ALA A 249 10.13 -9.51 15.45
N ILE A 250 9.03 -10.00 16.02
CA ILE A 250 7.93 -9.18 16.56
C ILE A 250 8.42 -8.24 17.67
N GLU A 251 9.30 -8.72 18.55
CA GLU A 251 9.87 -7.90 19.62
C GLU A 251 10.75 -6.78 19.06
N LEU A 252 11.55 -7.05 18.02
CA LEU A 252 12.36 -6.05 17.33
C LEU A 252 11.50 -5.02 16.59
N GLU A 253 10.45 -5.46 15.88
CA GLU A 253 9.47 -4.60 15.21
C GLU A 253 8.80 -3.65 16.21
N ARG A 254 8.33 -4.21 17.33
CA ARG A 254 7.72 -3.45 18.42
C ARG A 254 8.71 -2.46 19.00
N ALA A 255 9.93 -2.87 19.35
CA ALA A 255 10.95 -1.98 19.92
C ALA A 255 11.30 -0.82 18.97
N LEU A 256 11.40 -1.09 17.66
CA LEU A 256 11.64 -0.06 16.65
C LEU A 256 10.52 0.97 16.63
N VAL A 257 9.26 0.52 16.55
CA VAL A 257 8.13 1.45 16.43
C VAL A 257 7.92 2.24 17.72
N GLU A 258 8.18 1.64 18.88
CA GLU A 258 8.16 2.34 20.17
C GLU A 258 9.24 3.42 20.25
N GLY A 259 10.47 3.11 19.82
CA GLY A 259 11.53 4.09 19.70
C GLY A 259 11.10 5.30 18.86
N LEU A 260 10.50 5.04 17.69
CA LEU A 260 10.02 6.10 16.79
C LEU A 260 8.82 6.88 17.34
N ALA A 261 7.86 6.22 18.00
CA ALA A 261 6.61 6.81 18.46
C ALA A 261 6.66 7.39 19.89
N SER A 262 7.84 7.44 20.51
CA SER A 262 8.03 7.88 21.90
C SER A 262 8.12 9.41 22.06
N ASP A 263 8.38 10.18 21.00
CA ASP A 263 8.46 11.65 21.04
C ASP A 263 7.40 12.28 20.13
N CYS A 264 6.70 13.28 20.66
CA CYS A 264 5.63 14.00 19.97
C CYS A 264 6.13 15.12 19.04
N ARG A 265 7.43 15.38 18.97
CA ARG A 265 8.02 16.34 18.02
C ARG A 265 7.89 15.89 16.57
N ALA A 266 7.79 14.59 16.32
CA ALA A 266 7.40 14.04 15.03
C ALA A 266 6.51 12.82 15.25
N MET A 267 5.27 12.88 14.79
CA MET A 267 4.27 11.85 15.09
C MET A 267 3.38 11.58 13.88
N VAL A 268 3.15 10.31 13.55
CA VAL A 268 2.02 9.93 12.70
C VAL A 268 0.76 10.12 13.53
N VAL A 269 -0.15 10.98 13.05
CA VAL A 269 -1.39 11.33 13.77
C VAL A 269 -2.61 10.60 13.25
N GLY A 270 -2.52 10.02 12.07
CA GLY A 270 -3.60 9.29 11.44
C GLY A 270 -3.31 9.00 9.98
N TYR A 271 -4.34 8.57 9.28
CA TYR A 271 -4.26 8.22 7.88
C TYR A 271 -5.54 8.58 7.13
N THR A 272 -5.49 8.54 5.81
CA THR A 272 -6.66 8.57 4.93
C THR A 272 -6.88 7.21 4.29
N VAL A 273 -8.13 6.95 3.91
CA VAL A 273 -8.53 5.74 3.18
C VAL A 273 -8.76 6.13 1.72
N ARG A 274 -8.05 5.46 0.81
CA ARG A 274 -8.31 5.56 -0.63
C ARG A 274 -9.49 4.66 -0.99
N ARG A 275 -10.48 5.18 -1.72
CA ARG A 275 -11.68 4.44 -2.12
C ARG A 275 -11.75 4.33 -3.63
N GLU A 276 -11.44 3.14 -4.13
CA GLU A 276 -11.54 2.82 -5.55
C GLU A 276 -12.84 2.06 -5.80
N HIS A 277 -13.55 2.39 -6.87
CA HIS A 277 -14.94 1.99 -7.02
C HIS A 277 -15.05 0.82 -7.98
N TYR A 278 -15.97 -0.11 -7.70
CA TYR A 278 -16.27 -1.21 -8.61
C TYR A 278 -17.77 -1.51 -8.67
N SER A 279 -18.21 -2.06 -9.80
CA SER A 279 -19.60 -2.48 -10.02
C SER A 279 -19.86 -3.80 -9.28
N ALA A 280 -20.75 -3.77 -8.31
CA ALA A 280 -21.33 -4.94 -7.65
C ALA A 280 -22.67 -5.37 -8.29
N ALA A 281 -23.06 -4.77 -9.43
CA ALA A 281 -24.30 -5.07 -10.15
C ALA A 281 -24.49 -6.57 -10.39
N PHE A 282 -25.74 -7.04 -10.43
CA PHE A 282 -26.05 -8.48 -10.53
C PHE A 282 -25.60 -9.10 -11.86
N THR A 283 -25.71 -8.38 -12.98
CA THR A 283 -25.42 -8.91 -14.32
C THR A 283 -24.02 -8.55 -14.82
N SER A 284 -23.69 -7.26 -14.94
CA SER A 284 -22.41 -6.78 -15.51
C SER A 284 -21.36 -6.39 -14.47
N GLY A 285 -21.54 -6.81 -13.22
CA GLY A 285 -20.65 -6.49 -12.10
C GLY A 285 -19.51 -7.49 -11.90
N ILE A 286 -18.72 -7.21 -10.88
CA ILE A 286 -17.66 -8.08 -10.39
C ILE A 286 -18.25 -9.05 -9.35
N GLU A 287 -18.02 -10.34 -9.56
CA GLU A 287 -18.42 -11.42 -8.64
C GLU A 287 -17.45 -11.51 -7.47
N ASN A 288 -16.15 -11.47 -7.76
CA ASN A 288 -15.09 -11.58 -6.77
C ASN A 288 -13.87 -10.74 -7.21
N LEU A 289 -13.19 -10.14 -6.26
CA LEU A 289 -11.90 -9.48 -6.45
C LEU A 289 -11.12 -9.45 -5.14
N ALA A 290 -9.79 -9.53 -5.22
CA ALA A 290 -8.92 -9.23 -4.10
C ALA A 290 -8.39 -7.79 -4.20
N VAL A 291 -8.33 -7.10 -3.06
CA VAL A 291 -7.89 -5.70 -2.94
C VAL A 291 -6.60 -5.64 -2.17
N ASP A 292 -5.62 -4.94 -2.72
CA ASP A 292 -4.36 -4.71 -2.05
C ASP A 292 -4.52 -3.63 -0.98
N ALA A 293 -4.14 -3.93 0.26
CA ALA A 293 -4.33 -3.01 1.37
C ALA A 293 -3.51 -1.71 1.22
N LEU A 294 -2.45 -1.69 0.39
CA LEU A 294 -1.56 -0.55 0.19
C LEU A 294 -1.70 0.05 -1.22
N GLU A 295 -1.82 -0.80 -2.24
CA GLU A 295 -1.89 -0.40 -3.66
C GLU A 295 -3.33 -0.37 -4.20
N GLY A 296 -4.31 -0.89 -3.45
CA GLY A 296 -5.70 -0.95 -3.86
C GLY A 296 -5.93 -1.80 -5.10
N LEU A 297 -6.65 -1.25 -6.08
CA LEU A 297 -6.89 -1.86 -7.38
C LEU A 297 -5.71 -1.63 -8.36
N SER A 298 -4.75 -0.77 -8.01
CA SER A 298 -3.50 -0.56 -8.78
C SER A 298 -2.44 -1.67 -8.53
N SER A 299 -2.87 -2.87 -8.15
CA SER A 299 -2.01 -4.01 -7.80
C SER A 299 -2.18 -5.15 -8.81
N PRO A 300 -1.14 -5.96 -9.08
CA PRO A 300 -1.31 -7.17 -9.87
C PRO A 300 -2.35 -8.11 -9.24
N MET A 301 -2.57 -8.04 -7.92
CA MET A 301 -3.57 -8.86 -7.25
C MET A 301 -4.99 -8.63 -7.79
N PHE A 302 -5.36 -7.39 -8.13
CA PHE A 302 -6.69 -7.09 -8.69
C PHE A 302 -6.88 -7.78 -10.04
N LEU A 303 -6.00 -7.53 -11.01
CA LEU A 303 -6.12 -8.07 -12.36
C LEU A 303 -6.04 -9.61 -12.41
N ARG A 304 -5.37 -10.24 -11.43
CA ARG A 304 -5.23 -11.71 -11.36
C ARG A 304 -6.40 -12.42 -10.70
N THR A 305 -7.19 -11.69 -9.91
CA THR A 305 -8.26 -12.28 -9.10
C THR A 305 -9.66 -11.79 -9.45
N VAL A 306 -9.75 -10.75 -10.28
CA VAL A 306 -11.04 -10.17 -10.70
C VAL A 306 -11.84 -11.18 -11.52
N LYS A 307 -13.03 -11.52 -11.01
CA LYS A 307 -13.99 -12.39 -11.67
C LYS A 307 -15.22 -11.59 -12.05
N LEU A 308 -15.52 -11.52 -13.35
CA LEU A 308 -16.73 -10.85 -13.83
C LEU A 308 -17.93 -11.80 -13.74
N LYS A 309 -19.13 -11.25 -13.54
CA LYS A 309 -20.38 -12.02 -13.56
C LYS A 309 -20.82 -12.40 -14.98
N ASP A 310 -20.28 -11.73 -16.00
CA ASP A 310 -20.57 -12.03 -17.40
C ASP A 310 -19.92 -13.36 -17.85
N PHE A 311 -20.76 -14.33 -18.18
CA PHE A 311 -20.42 -15.65 -18.74
C PHE A 311 -20.49 -15.65 -20.28
N PRO A 312 -19.78 -16.53 -21.01
CA PRO A 312 -19.07 -17.72 -20.51
C PRO A 312 -17.55 -17.64 -20.36
N TRP A 313 -16.90 -16.50 -20.68
CA TRP A 313 -15.44 -16.36 -20.69
C TRP A 313 -14.91 -15.17 -19.87
N ASN A 314 -15.49 -14.90 -18.69
CA ASN A 314 -15.16 -13.75 -17.83
C ASN A 314 -15.23 -12.37 -18.51
N GLY A 315 -15.95 -12.25 -19.63
CA GLY A 315 -16.34 -11.01 -20.27
C GLY A 315 -15.21 -10.02 -20.60
N TRP A 316 -15.60 -8.74 -20.67
CA TRP A 316 -14.74 -7.60 -20.95
C TRP A 316 -14.61 -6.74 -19.69
N LEU A 317 -13.40 -6.62 -19.16
CA LEU A 317 -13.10 -5.75 -18.03
C LEU A 317 -12.87 -4.32 -18.53
N GLN A 318 -13.83 -3.43 -18.27
CA GLN A 318 -13.67 -2.00 -18.50
C GLN A 318 -13.13 -1.34 -17.22
N LEU A 319 -11.91 -0.81 -17.31
CA LEU A 319 -11.17 -0.19 -16.21
C LEU A 319 -10.90 1.29 -16.50
N GLY A 320 -11.37 2.16 -15.61
CA GLY A 320 -11.17 3.60 -15.72
C GLY A 320 -10.08 4.10 -14.77
N LEU A 321 -9.32 5.10 -15.21
CA LEU A 321 -8.31 5.80 -14.42
C LEU A 321 -8.61 7.30 -14.41
N ALA A 322 -8.45 7.95 -13.26
CA ALA A 322 -8.64 9.40 -13.16
C ALA A 322 -7.57 10.20 -13.94
N ALA A 323 -6.34 9.69 -14.00
CA ALA A 323 -5.21 10.37 -14.62
C ALA A 323 -4.97 9.88 -16.05
N ALA A 324 -4.61 10.81 -16.94
CA ALA A 324 -4.13 10.47 -18.28
C ALA A 324 -2.79 9.72 -18.20
N PRO A 325 -2.51 8.79 -19.14
CA PRO A 325 -1.22 8.10 -19.19
C PRO A 325 -0.09 9.09 -19.42
N ALA A 326 0.93 9.05 -18.57
CA ALA A 326 2.18 9.78 -18.78
C ALA A 326 3.22 8.95 -19.54
N ALA A 327 3.09 7.61 -19.48
CA ALA A 327 3.93 6.61 -20.16
C ALA A 327 5.43 6.71 -19.81
N ALA A 328 5.76 7.10 -18.57
CA ALA A 328 7.16 7.14 -18.14
C ALA A 328 7.59 5.74 -17.67
N TRP A 329 8.54 5.18 -18.42
CA TRP A 329 9.15 3.87 -18.15
C TRP A 329 10.63 4.05 -17.85
N SER A 330 11.09 3.39 -16.79
CA SER A 330 12.49 3.30 -16.38
C SER A 330 12.97 1.84 -16.42
N PRO A 331 14.21 1.56 -16.87
CA PRO A 331 14.76 0.20 -16.87
C PRO A 331 14.97 -0.37 -15.46
N VAL A 332 15.00 0.46 -14.42
CA VAL A 332 15.17 0.03 -13.02
C VAL A 332 13.83 0.03 -12.28
N GLY A 333 13.00 1.04 -12.49
CA GLY A 333 11.73 1.22 -11.77
C GLY A 333 10.49 0.66 -12.46
N GLY A 334 10.60 0.24 -13.74
CA GLY A 334 9.44 -0.06 -14.57
C GLY A 334 8.62 1.19 -14.88
N PHE A 335 7.31 1.02 -15.05
CA PHE A 335 6.38 2.14 -15.25
C PHE A 335 6.12 2.89 -13.93
N ASP A 336 6.26 4.21 -13.95
CA ASP A 336 6.03 5.06 -12.78
C ASP A 336 4.61 5.64 -12.70
N ASP A 337 3.84 5.54 -13.79
CA ASP A 337 2.44 5.94 -13.86
C ASP A 337 1.48 4.75 -13.69
N ALA A 338 0.26 5.03 -13.22
CA ALA A 338 -0.74 4.00 -12.91
C ALA A 338 -1.20 3.20 -14.15
N PHE A 339 -1.32 3.86 -15.30
CA PHE A 339 -1.72 3.21 -16.55
C PHE A 339 -0.64 2.21 -16.97
N GLY A 340 0.62 2.63 -17.03
CA GLY A 340 1.74 1.79 -17.39
C GLY A 340 1.91 0.58 -16.47
N ARG A 341 1.75 0.76 -15.14
CA ARG A 341 1.78 -0.35 -14.18
C ARG A 341 0.66 -1.35 -14.42
N LEU A 342 -0.58 -0.89 -14.57
CA LEU A 342 -1.72 -1.77 -14.82
C LEU A 342 -1.58 -2.52 -16.15
N LEU A 343 -1.14 -1.83 -17.20
CA LEU A 343 -0.83 -2.47 -18.48
C LEU A 343 0.22 -3.57 -18.30
N TRP A 344 1.32 -3.27 -17.59
CA TRP A 344 2.37 -4.25 -17.30
C TRP A 344 1.85 -5.43 -16.46
N TYR A 345 0.99 -5.18 -15.48
CA TYR A 345 0.36 -6.23 -14.69
C TYR A 345 -0.66 -7.06 -15.47
N ALA A 346 -1.30 -6.49 -16.50
CA ALA A 346 -2.22 -7.21 -17.39
C ALA A 346 -1.47 -8.12 -18.36
N VAL A 347 -0.40 -7.61 -19.01
CA VAL A 347 0.37 -8.38 -20.01
C VAL A 347 1.49 -9.23 -19.43
N GLY A 348 2.01 -8.84 -18.27
CA GLY A 348 3.02 -9.60 -17.55
C GLY A 348 2.47 -10.91 -17.03
N ASP A 349 3.28 -11.67 -16.32
CA ASP A 349 2.80 -12.80 -15.53
C ASP A 349 3.69 -12.95 -14.30
N PRO A 350 3.42 -12.18 -13.22
CA PRO A 350 4.26 -12.22 -12.05
C PRO A 350 4.18 -13.60 -11.40
N ALA A 351 5.32 -14.15 -10.96
CA ALA A 351 5.35 -15.46 -10.31
C ALA A 351 4.60 -15.46 -8.97
N ALA A 352 4.57 -14.32 -8.27
CA ALA A 352 3.81 -14.11 -7.05
C ALA A 352 3.11 -12.74 -7.07
N ILE A 353 2.01 -12.65 -6.35
CA ILE A 353 1.24 -11.43 -6.13
C ILE A 353 1.26 -11.09 -4.63
N PRO A 354 0.98 -9.83 -4.24
CA PRO A 354 0.81 -9.49 -2.83
C PRO A 354 -0.24 -10.39 -2.18
N SER A 355 0.00 -10.79 -0.93
CA SER A 355 -1.01 -11.50 -0.15
C SER A 355 -2.04 -10.50 0.40
N PRO A 356 -3.36 -10.77 0.30
CA PRO A 356 -4.38 -9.90 0.89
C PRO A 356 -4.16 -9.76 2.40
N TYR A 357 -4.16 -8.53 2.91
CA TYR A 357 -4.03 -8.20 4.34
C TYR A 357 -2.77 -8.70 5.05
N GLU A 358 -1.80 -9.22 4.31
CA GLU A 358 -0.52 -9.69 4.81
C GLU A 358 0.59 -8.84 4.21
N ALA A 359 1.71 -8.73 4.92
CA ALA A 359 2.87 -8.00 4.38
C ALA A 359 3.71 -8.85 3.41
N THR A 360 3.24 -10.06 3.07
CA THR A 360 3.98 -11.08 2.30
C THR A 360 3.43 -11.25 0.87
N TRP A 361 4.00 -12.21 0.13
CA TRP A 361 3.66 -12.53 -1.25
C TRP A 361 3.11 -13.95 -1.33
N THR A 362 2.13 -14.18 -2.19
CA THR A 362 1.55 -15.49 -2.49
C THR A 362 1.78 -15.87 -3.95
N LEU A 363 1.98 -17.15 -4.24
CA LEU A 363 2.21 -17.61 -5.62
C LEU A 363 0.98 -17.33 -6.49
N ASN A 364 1.22 -16.74 -7.66
CA ASN A 364 0.16 -16.45 -8.64
C ASN A 364 -0.35 -17.72 -9.33
N ARG A 365 0.47 -18.78 -9.35
CA ARG A 365 0.14 -20.09 -9.92
C ARG A 365 0.26 -21.15 -8.84
N ILE A 366 -0.65 -22.12 -8.87
CA ILE A 366 -0.48 -23.35 -8.09
C ILE A 366 0.69 -24.11 -8.71
N SER A 367 1.82 -24.14 -8.03
CA SER A 367 2.90 -25.08 -8.31
C SER A 367 2.77 -26.27 -7.37
N GLU A 368 3.00 -27.49 -7.88
CA GLU A 368 3.33 -28.61 -7.00
C GLU A 368 4.62 -28.26 -6.25
N VAL A 369 4.48 -27.83 -4.99
CA VAL A 369 5.62 -27.68 -4.11
C VAL A 369 5.97 -29.09 -3.66
N GLU A 370 6.93 -29.72 -4.34
CA GLU A 370 7.61 -30.88 -3.75
C GLU A 370 8.24 -30.41 -2.44
N ALA A 371 7.67 -30.85 -1.32
CA ALA A 371 8.27 -30.62 -0.02
C ALA A 371 9.67 -31.24 -0.06
N ALA A 372 10.70 -30.39 0.01
CA ALA A 372 12.04 -30.90 0.23
C ALA A 372 12.03 -31.72 1.53
N PRO A 373 12.55 -32.96 1.54
CA PRO A 373 12.63 -33.72 2.78
C PRO A 373 13.42 -32.90 3.80
N ALA A 374 12.87 -32.80 5.01
CA ALA A 374 13.53 -32.16 6.14
C ALA A 374 14.97 -32.69 6.24
N ARG A 375 15.94 -31.78 6.29
CA ARG A 375 17.33 -32.10 6.61
C ARG A 375 17.56 -32.06 8.10
#